data_AF-A0A7K2X8H9-F1
#
_entry.id   AF-A0A7K2X8H9-F1
#
_cell.length_a   1.000
_cell.length_b   1.000
_cell.length_c   1.000
_cell.angle_alpha   90.00
_cell.angle_beta   90.00
_cell.angle_gamma   90.00
#
_symmetry.space_group_name_H-M   'P 1'
#
loop_
_entity.id
_entity.type
_entity.pdbx_description
1 polymer ?
#
loop_
_entity_poly.entity_id
_entity_poly.type
_entity_poly.pdbx_seq_one_letter_code
_entity_poly.pdbx_strand_id
1 'polypeptide(L)'
;ADLAAAVIAVVKAGAGYTLLDPDFPDERLRSAATDAGIGVLVANPRLAGRLEGPWQTVSCSPEELEGLPGENLGTELTGDDVACLMFTSGSTGRP
;
A
#
# COMPACT_ATOMS: atom_id res chain seq x y z
N ALA A 1 -0.21 -14.09 5.20
CA ALA A 1 0.22 -13.31 6.37
C ALA A 1 0.73 -11.93 5.94
N ASP A 2 1.46 -11.86 4.83
CA ASP A 2 2.16 -10.67 4.33
C ASP A 2 1.26 -9.46 4.10
N LEU A 3 0.04 -9.64 3.57
CA LEU A 3 -0.89 -8.53 3.37
C LEU A 3 -1.29 -7.85 4.69
N ALA A 4 -1.60 -8.65 5.72
CA ALA A 4 -1.96 -8.10 7.04
C ALA A 4 -0.77 -7.36 7.67
N ALA A 5 0.44 -7.91 7.54
CA ALA A 5 1.66 -7.26 8.00
C ALA A 5 1.91 -5.93 7.26
N ALA A 6 1.74 -5.90 5.94
CA ALA A 6 1.88 -4.68 5.14
C ALA A 6 0.87 -3.60 5.55
N VAL A 7 -0.41 -3.98 5.71
CA VAL A 7 -1.45 -3.04 6.17
C VAL A 7 -1.11 -2.47 7.54
N ILE A 8 -0.72 -3.33 8.49
CA ILE A 8 -0.32 -2.88 9.84
C ILE A 8 0.92 -1.98 9.77
N ALA A 9 1.89 -2.28 8.90
CA ALA A 9 3.08 -1.46 8.74
C ALA A 9 2.75 -0.05 8.24
N VAL A 10 1.84 0.08 7.25
CA VAL A 10 1.38 1.38 6.75
C VAL A 10 0.66 2.17 7.86
N VAL A 11 -0.23 1.51 8.61
CA VAL A 11 -0.95 2.14 9.72
C VAL A 11 0.01 2.55 10.85
N LYS A 12 0.99 1.71 11.22
CA LYS A 12 2.02 2.06 12.22
C LYS A 12 2.87 3.26 11.79
N ALA A 13 3.09 3.43 10.48
CA ALA A 13 3.77 4.59 9.92
C ALA A 13 2.90 5.85 9.88
N GLY A 14 1.61 5.74 10.22
CA GLY A 14 0.66 6.85 10.25
C GLY A 14 0.07 7.23 8.90
N ALA A 15 0.14 6.34 7.92
CA ALA A 15 -0.42 6.56 6.58
C ALA A 15 -1.74 5.78 6.40
N GLY A 16 -2.61 6.33 5.55
CA GLY A 16 -3.74 5.58 5.01
C GLY A 16 -3.30 4.64 3.90
N TYR A 17 -4.02 3.53 3.71
CA TYR A 17 -3.72 2.56 2.65
C TYR A 17 -4.88 2.40 1.66
N THR A 18 -4.54 1.97 0.45
CA THR A 18 -5.48 1.37 -0.49
C THR A 18 -4.94 0.03 -0.95
N LEU A 19 -5.83 -0.88 -1.37
CA LEU A 19 -5.45 -2.20 -1.82
C LEU A 19 -5.50 -2.25 -3.35
N LEU A 20 -4.38 -2.65 -3.95
CA LEU A 20 -4.24 -2.89 -5.37
C LEU A 20 -4.20 -4.41 -5.60
N ASP A 21 -5.22 -4.94 -6.26
CA ASP A 21 -5.30 -6.36 -6.57
C ASP A 21 -4.41 -6.70 -7.78
N PRO A 22 -3.34 -7.49 -7.62
CA PRO A 22 -2.45 -7.84 -8.72
C PRO A 22 -3.16 -8.59 -9.86
N ASP A 23 -4.34 -9.18 -9.64
CA ASP A 23 -5.07 -9.84 -10.72
C ASP A 23 -5.68 -8.83 -11.72
N PHE A 24 -5.68 -7.53 -11.41
CA PHE A 24 -6.10 -6.49 -12.34
C PHE A 24 -5.00 -6.10 -13.34
N PRO A 25 -5.38 -5.63 -14.55
CA PRO A 25 -4.44 -5.09 -15.53
C PRO A 25 -3.67 -3.88 -15.00
N ASP A 26 -2.43 -3.71 -15.45
CA ASP A 26 -1.52 -2.65 -14.97
C ASP A 26 -2.08 -1.24 -15.19
N GLU A 27 -2.83 -1.02 -16.27
CA GLU A 27 -3.51 0.26 -16.52
C GLU A 27 -4.53 0.60 -15.42
N ARG A 28 -5.32 -0.39 -15.00
CA ARG A 28 -6.31 -0.24 -13.92
C ARG A 28 -5.62 0.02 -12.59
N LEU A 29 -4.53 -0.69 -12.31
CA LEU A 29 -3.74 -0.47 -11.11
C LEU A 29 -3.12 0.92 -11.07
N ARG A 30 -2.57 1.38 -12.20
CA ARG A 30 -1.97 2.72 -12.32
C ARG A 30 -3.01 3.81 -12.16
N SER A 31 -4.20 3.66 -12.74
CA SER A 31 -5.31 4.61 -12.55
C SER A 31 -5.68 4.70 -11.08
N ALA A 32 -5.98 3.56 -10.43
CA ALA A 32 -6.35 3.54 -9.02
C ALA A 32 -5.26 4.14 -8.12
N ALA A 33 -3.99 3.82 -8.37
CA ALA A 33 -2.86 4.37 -7.62
C ALA A 33 -2.72 5.90 -7.81
N THR A 34 -2.96 6.38 -9.03
CA THR A 34 -2.94 7.82 -9.35
C THR A 34 -4.12 8.55 -8.71
N ASP A 35 -5.32 7.99 -8.83
CA ASP A 35 -6.56 8.56 -8.29
C ASP A 35 -6.54 8.60 -6.74
N ALA A 36 -5.92 7.58 -6.11
CA ALA A 36 -5.69 7.55 -4.66
C ALA A 36 -4.54 8.46 -4.19
N GLY A 37 -3.76 9.05 -5.11
CA GLY A 37 -2.61 9.89 -4.75
C GLY A 37 -1.50 9.14 -4.01
N ILE A 38 -1.25 7.88 -4.38
CA ILE A 38 -0.23 7.05 -3.71
C ILE A 38 1.15 7.69 -3.86
N GLY A 39 1.82 7.96 -2.73
CA GLY A 39 3.23 8.35 -2.69
C GLY A 39 4.20 7.19 -2.49
N VAL A 40 3.73 6.07 -1.89
CA VAL A 40 4.54 4.88 -1.60
C VAL A 40 3.75 3.62 -1.99
N LEU A 41 4.32 2.79 -2.86
CA LEU A 41 3.77 1.50 -3.25
C LEU A 41 4.47 0.38 -2.48
N VAL A 42 3.77 -0.26 -1.55
CA VAL A 42 4.26 -1.47 -0.87
C VAL A 42 3.92 -2.68 -1.71
N ALA A 43 4.92 -3.42 -2.18
CA ALA A 43 4.74 -4.57 -3.05
C ALA A 43 5.55 -5.78 -2.58
N ASN A 44 5.07 -6.98 -2.90
CA ASN A 44 5.90 -8.18 -2.80
C ASN A 44 7.14 -8.01 -3.71
N PRO A 45 8.34 -8.46 -3.32
CA PRO A 45 9.55 -8.35 -4.16
C PRO A 45 9.37 -8.87 -5.59
N ARG A 46 8.54 -9.89 -5.80
CA ARG A 46 8.22 -10.45 -7.13
C ARG A 46 7.39 -9.51 -8.02
N LEU A 47 6.69 -8.54 -7.41
CA LEU A 47 5.80 -7.58 -8.08
C LEU A 47 6.34 -6.14 -8.05
N ALA A 48 7.42 -5.87 -7.32
CA ALA A 48 7.95 -4.52 -7.12
C ALA A 48 8.30 -3.81 -8.44
N GLY A 49 8.78 -4.56 -9.44
CA GLY A 49 9.09 -4.01 -10.77
C GLY A 49 7.91 -3.96 -11.74
N ARG A 50 6.71 -4.42 -11.34
CA ARG A 50 5.57 -4.54 -12.26
C ARG A 50 4.94 -3.19 -12.58
N LEU A 51 4.81 -2.31 -11.59
CA LEU A 51 4.01 -1.09 -11.71
C LEU A 51 4.88 0.16 -11.50
N GLU A 52 5.23 0.81 -12.62
CA GLU A 52 5.92 2.10 -12.63
C GLU A 52 4.93 3.28 -12.54
N GLY A 53 5.32 4.31 -11.80
CA GLY A 53 4.55 5.55 -11.60
C GLY A 53 5.27 6.57 -10.70
N PRO A 54 4.63 7.71 -10.39
CA PRO A 54 5.21 8.80 -9.59
C PRO A 54 5.21 8.51 -8.08
N TRP A 55 5.49 7.27 -7.67
CA TRP A 55 5.57 6.82 -6.28
C TRP A 55 6.90 6.12 -6.01
N GLN A 56 7.27 6.04 -4.74
CA GLN A 56 8.37 5.19 -4.30
C GLN A 56 7.88 3.77 -4.11
N THR A 57 8.43 2.80 -4.85
CA THR A 57 8.14 1.39 -4.58
C THR A 57 9.04 0.86 -3.47
N VAL A 58 8.43 0.23 -2.47
CA VAL A 58 9.11 -0.45 -1.36
C VAL A 58 8.71 -1.92 -1.36
N SER A 59 9.71 -2.79 -1.27
CA SER A 59 9.52 -4.22 -1.09
C SER A 59 10.58 -4.73 -0.14
N CYS A 60 10.19 -5.62 0.78
CA CYS A 60 11.12 -6.29 1.68
C CYS A 60 10.84 -7.79 1.68
N SER A 61 11.89 -8.59 1.74
CA SER A 61 11.81 -10.02 2.03
C SER A 61 11.80 -10.25 3.56
N PRO A 62 11.28 -11.38 4.04
CA PRO A 62 11.33 -11.72 5.46
C PRO A 62 12.75 -11.70 6.04
N GLU A 63 13.74 -12.14 5.27
CA GLU A 63 15.15 -12.18 5.66
C GLU A 63 15.73 -10.78 5.88
N GLU A 64 15.28 -9.78 5.11
CA GLU A 64 15.70 -8.38 5.28
C GLU A 64 15.11 -7.74 6.54
N LEU A 65 14.01 -8.31 7.06
CA LEU A 65 13.38 -7.86 8.29
C LEU A 65 13.98 -8.55 9.54
N GLU A 66 14.76 -9.60 9.37
CA GLU A 66 15.39 -10.31 10.48
C GLU A 66 16.37 -9.39 11.22
N GLY A 67 16.21 -9.30 12.54
CA GLY A 67 17.07 -8.47 13.39
C GLY A 67 16.71 -6.98 13.41
N LEU A 68 15.69 -6.54 12.67
CA LEU A 68 15.16 -5.19 12.82
C LEU A 68 14.32 -5.06 14.12
N PRO A 69 14.25 -3.85 14.72
CA PRO A 69 13.43 -3.61 15.89
C PRO A 69 11.94 -3.85 15.60
N GLY A 70 11.28 -4.61 16.49
CA GLY A 70 9.85 -4.92 16.38
C GLY A 70 8.94 -3.95 17.16
N GLU A 71 9.51 -2.92 17.80
CA GLU A 71 8.76 -2.00 18.64
C GLU A 71 7.77 -1.12 17.84
N ASN A 72 6.92 -0.41 18.55
CA ASN A 72 6.06 0.60 17.94
C ASN A 72 6.88 1.85 17.61
N LEU A 73 6.58 2.48 16.47
CA LEU A 73 7.31 3.65 15.97
C LEU A 73 7.10 4.92 16.81
N GLY A 74 6.15 4.90 17.76
CA GLY A 74 5.79 6.08 18.56
C GLY A 74 5.00 7.13 17.77
N THR A 75 4.52 6.79 16.57
CA THR A 75 3.65 7.67 15.76
C THR A 75 2.38 8.01 16.52
N GLU A 76 2.10 9.30 16.71
CA GLU A 76 0.84 9.76 17.29
C GLU A 76 -0.25 9.74 16.21
N LEU A 77 -1.35 9.04 16.49
CA LEU A 77 -2.50 8.89 15.59
C LEU A 77 -3.80 9.15 16.36
N THR A 78 -4.77 9.72 15.66
CA THR A 78 -6.09 10.06 16.16
C THR A 78 -7.17 9.30 15.38
N GLY A 79 -8.41 9.34 15.87
CA GLY A 79 -9.54 8.74 15.17
C GLY A 79 -9.93 9.47 13.87
N ASP A 80 -9.40 10.67 13.65
CA ASP A 80 -9.69 11.51 12.47
C ASP A 80 -8.71 11.24 11.32
N ASP A 81 -7.62 10.49 11.56
CA ASP A 81 -6.64 10.13 10.54
C ASP A 81 -7.19 9.07 9.56
N VAL A 82 -6.88 9.22 8.28
CA VAL A 82 -7.35 8.30 7.25
C VAL A 82 -6.70 6.94 7.44
N ALA A 83 -7.52 5.92 7.73
CA ALA A 83 -7.06 4.53 7.79
C ALA A 83 -7.02 3.86 6.42
N CYS A 84 -8.07 4.02 5.60
CA CYS A 84 -8.17 3.35 4.31
C CYS A 84 -8.96 4.13 3.26
N LEU A 85 -8.60 3.92 1.99
CA LEU A 85 -9.34 4.35 0.82
C LEU A 85 -9.69 3.11 -0.01
N MET A 86 -10.98 2.87 -0.23
CA MET A 86 -11.47 1.72 -0.99
C MET A 86 -12.29 2.17 -2.20
N PHE A 87 -11.97 1.57 -3.35
CA PHE A 87 -12.70 1.79 -4.59
C PHE A 87 -13.93 0.86 -4.65
N THR A 88 -15.11 1.44 -4.87
CA THR A 88 -16.34 0.69 -5.13
C THR A 88 -16.52 0.45 -6.62
N SER A 89 -17.28 -0.56 -7.05
CA SER A 89 -17.60 -0.76 -8.46
C SER A 89 -18.31 0.47 -9.04
N GLY A 90 -17.58 1.31 -9.76
CA GLY A 90 -18.14 2.51 -10.37
C GLY A 90 -19.14 2.16 -11.47
N SER A 91 -20.38 2.61 -11.30
CA SER A 91 -21.48 2.38 -12.26
C SER A 91 -21.27 3.09 -13.60
N THR A 92 -20.37 4.08 -13.67
CA THR A 92 -20.08 4.89 -14.87
C THR A 92 -18.80 4.45 -15.60
N GLY A 93 -18.29 3.25 -15.35
CA GLY A 93 -17.18 2.64 -16.10
C GLY A 93 -15.78 2.91 -15.54
N ARG A 94 -15.64 3.80 -14.55
CA ARG A 94 -14.46 3.89 -13.68
C ARG A 94 -14.92 3.76 -12.23
N PRO A 95 -14.31 2.85 -11.43
CA PRO A 95 -14.20 3.03 -9.97
C PRO A 95 -13.47 4.33 -9.66
#